data_AF-A0A958X1Q5-F1
#
_entry.id   AF-A0A958X1Q5-F1
#
_cell.length_a   1.000
_cell.length_b   1.000
_cell.length_c   1.000
_cell.angle_alpha   90.00
_cell.angle_beta   90.00
_cell.angle_gamma   90.00
#
_symmetry.space_group_name_H-M   'P 1'
#
loop_
_entity.id
_entity.type
_entity.pdbx_description
1 polymer ?
#
loop_
_entity_poly.entity_id
_entity_poly.type
_entity_poly.pdbx_seq_one_letter_code
_entity_poly.pdbx_strand_id
1 'polypeptide(L)' 'MYPNPSSGEISVNLSGWQDQEIEFSIRNMMGMEMTRLKINKTGTLVKILLPDSLPNGLYWLSEST' A
#
# COMPACT_ATOMS: atom_id res chain seq x y z
N MET A 1 -2.40 1.07 9.27
CA MET A 1 -1.17 1.02 8.45
C MET A 1 -0.13 1.92 9.10
N TYR A 2 1.12 1.49 9.18
CA TYR A 2 2.21 2.32 9.69
C TYR A 2 3.16 2.62 8.53
N PRO A 3 3.16 3.84 7.97
CA PRO A 3 4.16 4.22 6.98
C PRO A 3 5.51 4.38 7.68
N ASN A 4 6.57 3.73 7.17
CA ASN A 4 7.93 4.01 7.59
C ASN A 4 8.61 4.91 6.53
N PRO A 5 8.59 6.24 6.70
CA PRO A 5 9.00 7.18 5.65
C PRO A 5 10.49 7.11 5.29
N SER A 6 11.33 6.46 6.10
CA SER A 6 12.78 6.38 5.86
C SER A 6 13.23 5.14 5.06
N SER A 7 12.36 4.14 4.85
CA SER A 7 12.74 2.89 4.15
C SER A 7 11.93 2.59 2.90
N GLY A 8 10.92 3.41 2.58
CA GLY A 8 9.98 3.11 1.48
C GLY A 8 9.08 1.91 1.78
N GLU A 9 9.02 1.43 3.03
CA GLU A 9 8.16 0.31 3.43
C GLU A 9 6.88 0.78 4.09
N ILE A 10 5.75 0.22 3.68
CA ILE A 10 4.46 0.34 4.36
C ILE A 10 4.08 -1.03 4.92
N SER A 11 3.83 -1.10 6.23
CA SER A 11 3.29 -2.30 6.86
C SER A 11 1.77 -2.20 6.98
N VAL A 12 1.08 -3.17 6.38
CA VAL A 12 -0.38 -3.29 6.41
C VAL A 12 -0.76 -4.53 7.19
N ASN A 13 -1.67 -4.37 8.16
CA ASN A 13 -2.25 -5.51 8.87
C ASN A 13 -3.53 -5.94 8.12
N LEU A 14 -3.56 -7.17 7.63
CA LEU A 14 -4.66 -7.75 6.85
C LEU A 14 -5.43 -8.83 7.65
N SER A 15 -5.30 -8.86 8.97
CA SER A 15 -5.89 -9.89 9.83
C SER A 15 -7.40 -10.07 9.65
N GLY A 16 -8.11 -9.00 9.25
CA GLY A 16 -9.56 -8.98 9.03
C GLY A 16 -10.02 -9.35 7.61
N TRP A 17 -9.09 -9.57 6.67
CA TRP A 17 -9.38 -9.79 5.26
C TRP A 17 -8.80 -11.11 4.76
N GLN A 18 -8.95 -12.16 5.58
CA GLN A 18 -8.51 -13.50 5.21
C GLN A 18 -9.29 -13.99 3.99
N ASP A 19 -8.59 -14.60 3.04
CA ASP A 19 -9.12 -15.19 1.80
C ASP A 19 -9.75 -14.23 0.78
N GLN A 20 -9.44 -12.92 0.85
CA GLN A 20 -9.87 -11.93 -0.16
C GLN A 20 -8.67 -11.39 -0.95
N GLU A 21 -8.86 -11.16 -2.26
CA GLU A 21 -7.92 -10.36 -3.05
C GLU A 21 -8.13 -8.90 -2.68
N ILE A 22 -7.04 -8.22 -2.35
CA ILE A 22 -7.09 -6.82 -1.90
C ILE A 22 -6.17 -6.03 -2.79
N GLU A 23 -6.73 -4.99 -3.39
CA GLU A 23 -5.98 -4.07 -4.22
C GLU A 23 -5.72 -2.77 -3.45
N PHE A 24 -4.45 -2.40 -3.33
CA PHE A 24 -4.03 -1.13 -2.80
C PHE A 24 -3.65 -0.18 -3.93
N SER A 25 -4.23 1.00 -3.92
CA SER A 25 -3.86 2.10 -4.82
C SER A 25 -3.11 3.17 -4.06
N ILE A 26 -1.98 3.61 -4.61
CA ILE A 26 -1.22 4.75 -4.09
C ILE A 26 -1.43 5.92 -5.04
N ARG A 27 -1.93 7.03 -4.52
CA ARG A 27 -2.22 8.26 -5.27
C ARG A 27 -1.44 9.43 -4.70
N ASN A 28 -1.00 10.36 -5.55
CA ASN A 28 -0.41 11.61 -5.05
C ASN A 28 -1.49 12.61 -4.61
N MET A 29 -1.08 13.79 -4.12
CA MET A 29 -2.02 14.84 -3.69
C MET A 29 -2.95 15.36 -4.80
N MET A 30 -2.61 15.13 -6.07
CA MET A 30 -3.46 15.49 -7.21
C MET A 30 -4.46 14.39 -7.57
N GLY A 31 -4.49 13.28 -6.83
CA GLY A 31 -5.34 12.12 -7.10
C GLY A 31 -4.84 11.20 -8.22
N MET A 32 -3.66 11.50 -8.80
CA MET A 32 -3.05 10.67 -9.83
C MET A 32 -2.57 9.36 -9.21
N GLU A 33 -3.00 8.24 -9.78
CA GLU A 33 -2.55 6.91 -9.38
C GLU A 33 -1.10 6.71 -9.80
N MET A 34 -0.24 6.48 -8.81
CA MET A 34 1.19 6.33 -8.99
C MET A 34 1.58 4.85 -9.09
N THR A 35 0.89 4.00 -8.33
CA THR A 35 1.06 2.55 -8.39
C THR A 35 -0.16 1.83 -7.80
N ARG A 36 -0.27 0.56 -8.14
CA ARG A 36 -1.33 -0.35 -7.72
C ARG A 36 -0.72 -1.69 -7.36
N LEU A 37 -1.17 -2.25 -6.24
CA LEU A 37 -0.60 -3.45 -5.66
C LEU A 37 -1.71 -4.43 -5.33
N LYS A 38 -1.66 -5.62 -5.93
CA LYS A 38 -2.57 -6.71 -5.63
C LYS A 38 -1.93 -7.63 -4.60
N ILE A 39 -2.65 -7.88 -3.52
CA ILE A 39 -2.21 -8.77 -2.45
C ILE A 39 -3.17 -9.95 -2.37
N ASN A 40 -2.67 -11.11 -2.77
CA ASN A 40 -3.41 -12.37 -2.79
C ASN A 40 -2.93 -13.30 -1.66
N LYS A 41 -2.66 -12.73 -0.49
CA LYS A 41 -1.99 -13.44 0.61
C LYS A 41 -2.88 -13.60 1.84
N THR A 42 -2.88 -14.81 2.36
CA THR A 42 -3.28 -15.14 3.73
C THR A 42 -2.13 -14.79 4.68
N GLY A 43 -2.35 -13.81 5.55
CA GLY A 43 -1.34 -13.39 6.52
C GLY A 43 -1.75 -12.14 7.29
N THR A 44 -1.31 -12.03 8.54
CA THR A 44 -1.69 -10.94 9.44
C THR A 44 -1.00 -9.62 9.08
N LEU A 45 0.23 -9.66 8.54
CA LEU A 45 1.01 -8.46 8.23
C LEU A 45 1.73 -8.61 6.89
N VAL A 46 1.49 -7.67 5.99
CA VAL A 46 2.15 -7.61 4.69
C VAL A 46 2.97 -6.32 4.60
N LYS A 47 4.21 -6.46 4.14
CA LYS A 47 5.09 -5.35 3.81
C LYS A 47 4.94 -5.01 2.34
N ILE A 48 4.65 -3.75 2.07
CA ILE A 48 4.58 -3.18 0.75
C ILE A 48 5.83 -2.33 0.55
N LEU A 49 6.61 -2.64 -0.48
CA LEU A 49 7.72 -1.81 -0.93
C LEU A 49 7.19 -0.76 -1.89
N LEU A 50 7.41 0.51 -1.56
CA LEU A 50 7.14 1.63 -2.44
C LEU A 50 8.19 1.66 -3.56
N PRO A 51 7.81 2.06 -4.79
CA PRO A 51 8.77 2.28 -5.85
C PRO A 51 9.78 3.37 -5.47
N ASP A 52 11.08 3.12 -5.68
CA ASP A 52 12.15 4.11 -5.47
C ASP A 52 11.97 5.37 -6.34
N SER A 53 11.20 5.25 -7.43
CA SER A 53 10.90 6.33 -8.36
C SER A 53 9.79 7.27 -7.89
N LEU A 54 9.19 7.07 -6.71
CA LEU A 54 8.18 7.99 -6.19
C LEU A 54 8.84 9.32 -5.80
N PRO A 55 8.41 10.47 -6.38
CA PRO A 55 8.88 11.77 -5.95
C PRO A 55 8.65 11.99 -4.45
N ASN A 56 9.47 12.82 -3.81
CA ASN A 56 9.22 13.23 -2.44
C ASN A 56 7.88 13.97 -2.35
N GLY A 57 6.99 13.54 -1.46
CA GLY A 57 5.67 14.16 -1.33
C GLY A 57 4.72 13.38 -0.43
N LEU A 58 3.50 13.91 -0.33
CA LEU A 58 2.40 13.26 0.37
C LEU A 58 1.61 12.37 -0.61
N TYR A 59 1.27 11.18 -0.13
CA TYR A 59 0.54 10.17 -0.87
C TYR A 59 -0.65 9.66 -0.07
N TRP A 60 -1.72 9.36 -0.78
CA TRP A 60 -2.89 8.67 -0.28
C TRP A 60 -2.77 7.19 -0.60
N LEU A 61 -3.09 6.34 0.37
CA LEU A 61 -3.21 4.91 0.20
C LEU A 61 -4.68 4.54 0.40
N SER A 62 -5.25 3.82 -0.55
CA SER A 62 -6.64 3.34 -0.50
C SER A 62 -6.71 1.87 -0.86
N GLU A 63 -7.48 1.10 -0.10
CA GLU A 63 -7.85 -0.27 -0.39
C GLU A 63 -9.13 -0.36 -1.23
N SER A 64 -9.23 -1.44 -2.02
CA SER A 64 -10.48 -1.94 -2.58
C SER A 64 -10.48 -3.47 -2.60
N THR A 65 -11.59 -4.07 -2.20
CA THR A 65 -11.92 -5.51 -2.32
C THR A 65 -12.74 -5.80 -3.56
#